data_AF-K1IM77-F1
#
_entry.id   AF-K1IM77-F1
#
_cell.length_a   1.000
_cell.length_b   1.000
_cell.length_c   1.000
_cell.angle_alpha   90.00
_cell.angle_beta   90.00
_cell.angle_gamma   90.00
#
_symmetry.space_group_name_H-M   'P 1'
#
loop_
_entity.id
_entity.type
_entity.pdbx_description
1 polymer ?
#
loop_
_entity_poly.entity_id
_entity_poly.type
_entity_poly.pdbx_seq_one_letter_code
_entity_poly.pdbx_strand_id
1 'polypeptide(L)' 'MLRPGEELYAKRLQKNFDGGITIISDNRDDYPLQVVPANQLENLAVIGKVVWAGHDFF' A
#
# COMPACT_ATOMS: atom_id res chain seq x y z
N MET A 1 2.29 -5.84 0.67
CA MET A 1 2.01 -5.67 2.11
C MET A 1 2.85 -4.52 2.62
N LEU A 2 2.19 -3.62 3.33
CA LEU A 2 2.76 -2.42 3.93
C LEU A 2 2.69 -2.55 5.45
N ARG A 3 3.63 -1.89 6.14
CA ARG A 3 3.61 -1.77 7.60
C ARG A 3 3.70 -0.32 8.06
N PRO A 4 2.56 0.30 8.39
CA PRO A 4 2.52 1.49 9.23
C PRO A 4 2.67 1.04 10.70
N GLY A 5 3.80 1.35 11.34
CA GLY A 5 4.04 0.92 12.73
C GLY A 5 4.21 -0.61 12.85
N GLU A 6 3.27 -1.29 13.52
CA GLU A 6 3.27 -2.75 13.73
C GLU A 6 2.20 -3.51 12.91
N GLU A 7 1.29 -2.80 12.25
CA GLU A 7 0.17 -3.41 11.54
C GLU A 7 0.54 -3.80 10.10
N LEU A 8 -0.08 -4.87 9.56
CA LEU A 8 0.18 -5.32 8.19
C LEU A 8 -1.05 -5.12 7.31
N TYR A 9 -0.88 -4.36 6.22
CA TYR A 9 -1.94 -4.10 5.25
C TYR A 9 -1.57 -4.54 3.84
N ALA A 10 -2.49 -5.22 3.16
CA ALA A 10 -2.44 -5.34 1.71
C ALA A 10 -3.08 -4.09 1.08
N LYS A 11 -2.29 -3.32 0.34
CA LYS A 11 -2.73 -2.14 -0.41
C LYS A 11 -2.04 -2.12 -1.78
N ARG A 12 -2.64 -1.43 -2.73
CA ARG A 12 -2.06 -1.20 -4.05
C ARG A 12 -1.12 0.00 -3.98
N LEU A 13 0.05 -0.12 -4.60
CA LEU A 13 1.04 0.95 -4.70
C LEU A 13 1.12 1.47 -6.13
N GLN A 14 1.13 2.79 -6.28
CA GLN A 14 1.40 3.47 -7.54
C GLN A 14 2.63 4.36 -7.37
N LYS A 15 3.63 4.20 -8.24
CA LYS A 15 4.74 5.14 -8.34
C LYS A 15 4.28 6.39 -9.07
N ASN A 16 4.55 7.55 -8.48
CA ASN A 16 4.27 8.85 -9.07
C ASN A 16 5.46 9.30 -9.92
N PHE A 17 5.23 10.22 -10.87
CA PHE A 17 6.28 10.72 -11.77
C PHE A 17 7.38 11.52 -11.07
N ASP A 18 7.06 12.11 -9.92
CA ASP A 18 7.99 12.82 -9.05
C ASP A 18 8.82 11.88 -8.15
N GLY A 19 8.64 10.56 -8.30
CA GLY A 19 9.29 9.54 -7.49
C GLY A 19 8.54 9.19 -6.19
N GLY A 20 7.44 9.87 -5.86
CA GLY A 20 6.60 9.52 -4.71
C GLY A 20 5.83 8.21 -4.91
N ILE A 21 5.14 7.77 -3.86
CA ILE A 21 4.26 6.60 -3.87
C ILE A 21 2.86 7.01 -3.43
N THR A 22 1.85 6.65 -4.21
CA THR A 22 0.45 6.68 -3.78
C THR A 22 0.03 5.29 -3.32
N ILE A 23 -0.46 5.19 -2.08
CA ILE A 23 -1.04 4.00 -1.48
C ILE A 23 -2.56 4.06 -1.68
N ILE A 24 -3.11 3.02 -2.30
CA ILE A 24 -4.51 2.95 -2.72
C ILE A 24 -5.16 1.77 -1.98
N SER A 25 -6.24 2.06 -1.26
CA SER A 25 -7.14 1.04 -0.70
C SER A 25 -7.99 0.42 -1.81
N ASP A 26 -8.27 -0.88 -1.71
CA ASP A 26 -9.28 -1.50 -2.59
C ASP A 26 -10.71 -1.13 -2.15
N ASN A 27 -10.91 -0.69 -0.90
CA ASN A 27 -12.16 -0.08 -0.41
C ASN A 27 -12.04 1.45 -0.54
N ARG A 28 -12.28 2.00 -1.74
CA ARG A 28 -11.99 3.42 -2.02
C ARG A 28 -13.02 4.40 -1.45
N ASP A 29 -14.25 3.94 -1.25
CA ASP A 29 -15.33 4.81 -0.76
C ASP A 29 -15.12 5.22 0.71
N ASP A 30 -14.51 4.33 1.49
CA ASP A 30 -14.30 4.53 2.93
C ASP A 30 -12.88 5.01 3.29
N TYR A 31 -11.91 4.86 2.39
CA TYR A 31 -10.51 5.11 2.69
C TYR A 31 -9.87 6.08 1.68
N PRO A 32 -9.38 7.25 2.13
CA PRO A 32 -8.73 8.20 1.25
C PRO A 32 -7.39 7.67 0.72
N LEU A 33 -6.93 8.27 -0.38
CA LEU A 33 -5.59 8.07 -0.89
C LEU A 33 -4.56 8.55 0.12
N GLN A 34 -3.48 7.79 0.29
CA GLN A 34 -2.33 8.21 1.09
C GLN A 34 -1.14 8.40 0.16
N VAL A 35 -0.46 9.54 0.27
CA VAL A 35 0.70 9.87 -0.55
C VAL A 35 1.93 9.90 0.34
N VAL A 36 2.95 9.14 -0.04
CA VAL A 36 4.29 9.20 0.52
C VAL A 36 5.17 9.97 -0.46
N PRO A 37 5.60 11.20 -0.11
CA PRO A 37 6.53 11.97 -0.92
C PRO A 37 7.85 11.24 -1.15
N ALA A 38 8.52 11.54 -2.27
CA ALA A 38 9.78 10.89 -2.65
C ALA A 38 10.88 11.00 -1.56
N ASN A 39 10.91 12.13 -0.84
CA ASN A 39 11.86 12.42 0.23
C ASN A 39 11.49 11.82 1.60
N GLN A 40 10.46 10.97 1.67
CA GLN A 40 10.04 10.27 2.87
C GLN A 40 9.93 8.75 2.66
N LEU A 41 10.38 8.25 1.50
CA LEU A 41 10.29 6.84 1.13
C LEU A 41 11.11 5.94 2.05
N GLU A 42 12.14 6.46 2.71
CA GLU A 42 12.93 5.75 3.72
C GLU A 42 12.09 5.29 4.92
N ASN A 43 10.94 5.93 5.15
CA ASN A 43 9.99 5.56 6.20
C ASN A 43 8.94 4.53 5.74
N LEU A 44 8.93 4.16 4.45
CA LEU A 44 7.98 3.22 3.87
C LEU A 44 8.58 1.81 3.77
N ALA A 45 8.10 0.90 4.62
CA ALA A 45 8.46 -0.51 4.54
C ALA A 45 7.48 -1.32 3.67
N VAL A 46 7.96 -1.84 2.53
CA VAL A 46 7.23 -2.83 1.72
C VAL A 46 7.76 -4.23 2.07
N ILE A 47 6.99 -4.98 2.85
CA ILE A 47 7.46 -6.25 3.45
C ILE A 47 7.20 -7.45 2.53
N GLY A 48 6.40 -7.27 1.49
CA GLY A 48 6.19 -8.33 0.51
C GLY A 48 5.21 -7.93 -0.59
N LYS A 49 5.18 -8.74 -1.64
CA LYS A 49 4.24 -8.63 -2.74
C LYS A 49 3.16 -9.69 -2.59
N VAL A 50 1.89 -9.27 -2.62
CA VAL A 50 0.77 -10.22 -2.70
C VAL A 50 0.79 -10.81 -4.10
N VAL A 51 0.96 -12.12 -4.21
CA VAL A 51 1.02 -12.87 -5.49
C VAL A 51 -0.21 -13.73 -5.71
N TRP A 52 -0.99 -13.97 -4.67
CA TRP A 52 -2.22 -14.75 -4.71
C TRP A 52 -3.20 -14.22 -3.66
N ALA A 53 -4.48 -14.21 -4.01
CA ALA A 53 -5.58 -13.96 -3.10
C ALA A 53 -6.58 -15.11 -3.30
N GLY A 54 -6.63 -16.01 -2.33
CA GLY A 54 -7.61 -17.09 -2.29
C GLY A 54 -8.86 -16.65 -1.57
N HIS A 55 -9.99 -17.17 -2.04
CA HIS A 55 -11.24 -17.12 -1.30
C HIS A 55 -11.80 -18.53 -1.29
N ASP A 56 -11.90 -19.14 -0.12
CA ASP A 56 -12.55 -20.44 0.03
C ASP A 56 -14.07 -20.20 0.03
N PHE A 57 -14.72 -20.66 -1.04
CA PHE A 57 -16.17 -20.71 -1.16
C PHE A 57 -16.65 -22.10 -0.70
N PHE A 58 -16.61 -22.39 0.59
CA PHE A 58 -17.20 -23.61 1.16
C PHE A 58 -18.11 -23.28 2.34
#